data_AF-A0A2E5C0X3-F1
#
_entry.id   AF-A0A2E5C0X3-F1
#
_cell.length_a   1.000
_cell.length_b   1.000
_cell.length_c   1.000
_cell.angle_alpha   90.00
_cell.angle_beta   90.00
_cell.angle_gamma   90.00
#
_symmetry.space_group_name_H-M   'P 1'
#
loop_
_entity.id
_entity.type
_entity.pdbx_description
1 polymer ?
#
loop_
_entity_poly.entity_id
_entity_poly.type
_entity_poly.pdbx_seq_one_letter_code
_entity_poly.pdbx_strand_id
1 'polypeptide(L)'
;MKKFRDRRFVCYRKLFALCLSFLFCGSLSFAQVQDFGGGGFGGGGGSGGGSATNRLNQTARIGFKTGIMKWKSHLIYSTASPTQIEIPGEVWTIGYAQGSGDYDYSYSDYSESEGYTTNSQSINFAATEFNGRYYFGNSFNIPFGYAIYKVKYPDWDYSGVTYDIEYTITQLNYGIGNEWTADWGGYLGIDWYQTGTVLSEDISVTHKSGTETGSTLSEANKTATDIKAFTGMFIITYGFGF
;
A
#
# COMPACT_ATOMS: atom_id res chain seq x y z
N MET A 1 37.33 -15.02 4.36
CA MET A 1 36.02 -15.07 3.65
C MET A 1 34.98 -14.31 4.48
N LYS A 2 34.83 -12.99 4.24
CA LYS A 2 33.88 -12.13 4.98
C LYS A 2 32.50 -12.30 4.35
N LYS A 3 31.58 -12.97 5.06
CA LYS A 3 30.19 -13.17 4.64
C LYS A 3 29.52 -11.79 4.57
N PHE A 4 29.45 -11.18 3.38
CA PHE A 4 28.67 -9.97 3.13
C PHE A 4 27.21 -10.34 3.37
N ARG A 5 26.74 -10.07 4.59
CA ARG A 5 25.32 -10.21 4.95
C ARG A 5 24.62 -9.07 4.23
N ASP A 6 23.85 -9.41 3.21
CA ASP A 6 23.09 -8.48 2.39
C ASP A 6 22.33 -7.50 3.31
N ARG A 7 22.58 -6.19 3.15
CA ARG A 7 21.98 -5.13 3.98
C ARG A 7 20.44 -5.20 3.94
N ARG A 8 19.87 -5.74 2.85
CA ARG A 8 18.43 -5.99 2.68
C ARG A 8 17.89 -6.97 3.72
N PHE A 9 18.58 -8.08 3.94
CA PHE A 9 18.15 -9.10 4.90
C PHE A 9 18.15 -8.60 6.35
N VAL A 10 19.11 -7.73 6.69
CA VAL A 10 19.17 -7.10 8.02
C VAL A 10 18.05 -6.08 8.21
N CYS A 11 17.69 -5.32 7.17
CA CYS A 11 16.58 -4.37 7.21
C CYS A 11 15.24 -5.09 7.41
N TYR A 12 14.97 -6.12 6.60
CA TYR A 12 13.75 -6.92 6.73
C TYR A 12 13.63 -7.56 8.12
N ARG A 13 14.72 -8.11 8.69
CA ARG A 13 14.66 -8.75 10.02
C ARG A 13 14.38 -7.76 11.14
N LYS A 14 14.94 -6.54 11.08
CA LYS A 14 14.68 -5.49 12.07
C LYS A 14 13.26 -4.94 11.94
N LEU A 15 12.80 -4.75 10.71
CA LEU A 15 11.47 -4.24 10.41
C LEU A 15 10.39 -5.25 10.82
N PHE A 16 10.62 -6.56 10.58
CA PHE A 16 9.75 -7.63 11.04
C PHE A 16 9.65 -7.70 12.56
N ALA A 17 10.79 -7.55 13.28
CA ALA A 17 10.79 -7.48 14.74
C ALA A 17 10.04 -6.25 15.27
N LEU A 18 10.14 -5.10 14.57
CA LEU A 18 9.37 -3.90 14.87
C LEU A 18 7.87 -4.14 14.66
N CYS A 19 7.46 -4.70 13.50
CA CYS A 19 6.07 -5.07 13.23
C CYS A 19 5.50 -5.98 14.32
N LEU A 20 6.22 -7.05 14.68
CA LEU A 20 5.77 -7.97 15.73
C LEU A 20 5.63 -7.27 17.08
N SER A 21 6.59 -6.41 17.44
CA SER A 21 6.52 -5.68 18.71
C SER A 21 5.32 -4.74 18.78
N PHE A 22 4.94 -4.06 17.70
CA PHE A 22 3.73 -3.23 17.70
C PHE A 22 2.43 -4.03 17.52
N LEU A 23 2.47 -5.11 16.74
CA LEU A 23 1.35 -6.03 16.58
C LEU A 23 0.93 -6.64 17.93
N PHE A 24 1.89 -6.96 18.81
CA PHE A 24 1.62 -7.58 20.11
C PHE A 24 1.63 -6.60 21.29
N CYS A 25 2.58 -5.64 21.36
CA CYS A 25 2.67 -4.69 22.47
C CYS A 25 1.96 -3.35 22.19
N GLY A 26 1.91 -2.93 20.92
CA GLY A 26 1.18 -1.73 20.49
C GLY A 26 -0.33 -1.96 20.51
N SER A 27 -0.79 -3.15 20.08
CA SER A 27 -2.19 -3.54 20.18
C SER A 27 -2.72 -3.53 21.61
N LEU A 28 -1.95 -4.02 22.58
CA LEU A 28 -2.29 -3.95 24.01
C LEU A 28 -2.34 -2.50 24.52
N SER A 29 -1.30 -1.72 24.22
CA SER A 29 -1.21 -0.32 24.68
C SER A 29 -2.32 0.56 24.09
N PHE A 30 -2.57 0.52 22.78
CA PHE A 30 -3.62 1.34 22.15
C PHE A 30 -5.04 0.83 22.39
N ALA A 31 -5.22 -0.48 22.65
CA ALA A 31 -6.52 -1.00 23.10
C ALA A 31 -6.88 -0.57 24.52
N GLN A 32 -5.89 -0.23 25.36
CA GLN A 32 -6.11 0.34 26.71
C GLN A 32 -6.11 1.88 26.71
N VAL A 33 -5.37 2.52 25.80
CA VAL A 33 -5.25 4.00 25.67
C VAL A 33 -6.44 4.59 24.89
N GLN A 34 -7.65 4.19 25.25
CA GLN A 34 -8.87 4.98 25.00
C GLN A 34 -9.47 5.53 26.30
N ASP A 35 -8.82 5.28 27.44
CA ASP A 35 -9.18 5.81 28.76
C ASP A 35 -8.58 7.20 29.04
N PHE A 36 -8.34 8.04 28.01
CA PHE A 36 -7.99 9.47 28.21
C PHE A 36 -9.25 10.33 28.43
N GLY A 37 -10.23 9.76 29.11
CA GLY A 37 -11.50 10.36 29.46
C GLY A 37 -11.93 10.03 30.89
N GLY A 38 -11.02 9.96 31.87
CA GLY A 38 -11.42 9.93 33.27
C GLY A 38 -10.38 9.47 34.29
N GLY A 39 -9.82 10.41 35.04
CA GLY A 39 -9.49 10.22 36.46
C GLY A 39 -8.08 9.74 36.80
N GLY A 40 -7.39 10.53 37.64
CA GLY A 40 -6.15 10.10 38.27
C GLY A 40 -6.32 8.94 39.25
N PHE A 41 -5.19 8.34 39.62
CA PHE A 41 -4.95 7.50 40.81
C PHE A 41 -6.19 6.95 41.52
N GLY A 42 -6.70 5.81 41.06
CA GLY A 42 -7.69 5.02 41.79
C GLY A 42 -8.54 4.21 40.84
N GLY A 43 -8.55 2.89 41.02
CA GLY A 43 -9.32 1.97 40.18
C GLY A 43 -10.79 2.38 40.08
N GLY A 44 -11.26 2.53 38.84
CA GLY A 44 -12.66 2.77 38.50
C GLY A 44 -12.81 2.66 36.99
N GLY A 45 -13.51 1.62 36.53
CA GLY A 45 -13.75 1.37 35.11
C GLY A 45 -14.47 2.55 34.44
N GLY A 46 -13.78 3.19 33.50
CA GLY A 46 -14.35 4.13 32.55
C GLY A 46 -15.15 3.37 31.49
N SER A 47 -16.43 3.73 31.32
CA SER A 47 -17.37 3.12 30.36
C SER A 47 -17.19 3.66 28.93
N GLY A 48 -15.95 3.94 28.51
CA GLY A 48 -15.62 4.28 27.13
C GLY A 48 -15.58 3.00 26.31
N GLY A 49 -16.51 2.83 25.36
CA GLY A 49 -16.55 1.65 24.51
C GLY A 49 -15.21 1.46 23.79
N GLY A 50 -14.71 0.23 23.76
CA GLY A 50 -13.51 -0.08 22.99
C GLY A 50 -13.72 0.21 21.50
N SER A 51 -12.64 0.31 20.73
CA SER A 51 -12.64 0.37 19.25
C SER A 51 -13.75 -0.43 18.55
N ALA A 52 -14.09 -1.64 19.01
CA ALA A 52 -15.20 -2.43 18.46
C ALA A 52 -16.57 -1.74 18.61
N THR A 53 -16.88 -1.21 19.80
CA THR A 53 -18.10 -0.45 20.09
C THR A 53 -18.13 0.86 19.31
N ASN A 54 -17.01 1.60 19.29
CA ASN A 54 -16.93 2.87 18.55
C ASN A 54 -17.09 2.66 17.04
N ARG A 55 -16.53 1.55 16.51
CA ARG A 55 -16.72 1.14 15.12
C ARG A 55 -18.17 0.81 14.82
N LEU A 56 -18.84 0.05 15.70
CA LEU A 56 -20.25 -0.31 15.54
C LEU A 56 -21.18 0.92 15.54
N ASN A 57 -20.79 1.98 16.25
CA ASN A 57 -21.57 3.21 16.36
C ASN A 57 -21.44 4.15 15.15
N GLN A 58 -20.65 3.78 14.14
CA GLN A 58 -20.48 4.55 12.92
C GLN A 58 -21.32 3.96 11.79
N THR A 59 -21.95 4.83 11.00
CA THR A 59 -22.72 4.47 9.82
C THR A 59 -21.83 4.32 8.59
N ALA A 60 -20.85 5.22 8.44
CA ALA A 60 -19.92 5.21 7.32
C ALA A 60 -18.58 5.84 7.71
N ARG A 61 -17.53 5.52 6.96
CA ARG A 61 -16.19 6.07 7.12
C ARG A 61 -15.65 6.58 5.82
N ILE A 62 -14.84 7.63 5.92
CA ILE A 62 -14.03 8.16 4.83
C ILE A 62 -12.60 8.24 5.32
N GLY A 63 -11.64 7.90 4.47
CA GLY A 63 -10.23 8.01 4.83
C GLY A 63 -9.31 7.90 3.63
N PHE A 64 -8.03 7.75 3.91
CA PHE A 64 -6.99 7.58 2.91
C PHE A 64 -6.05 6.45 3.33
N LYS A 65 -5.62 5.66 2.33
CA LYS A 65 -4.62 4.62 2.45
C LYS A 65 -3.30 5.11 1.87
N THR A 66 -2.20 4.83 2.55
CA THR A 66 -0.87 5.13 2.03
C THR A 66 0.17 4.11 2.51
N GLY A 67 1.15 3.82 1.66
CA GLY A 67 2.32 3.02 2.03
C GLY A 67 3.42 3.94 2.57
N ILE A 68 3.86 3.72 3.82
CA ILE A 68 4.89 4.58 4.47
C ILE A 68 6.24 4.49 3.75
N MET A 69 6.52 3.33 3.14
CA MET A 69 7.81 3.02 2.56
C MET A 69 7.73 3.03 1.04
N LYS A 70 8.40 3.99 0.38
CA LYS A 70 8.66 3.99 -1.07
C LYS A 70 9.69 2.92 -1.47
N TRP A 71 9.44 1.66 -1.11
CA TRP A 71 10.19 0.51 -1.60
C TRP A 71 9.36 -0.20 -2.65
N LYS A 72 10.02 -0.82 -3.65
CA LYS A 72 9.44 -1.31 -4.92
C LYS A 72 8.02 -1.91 -4.84
N SER A 73 7.68 -2.65 -3.78
CA SER A 73 6.38 -3.30 -3.64
C SER A 73 5.25 -2.42 -3.08
N HIS A 74 5.55 -1.23 -2.56
CA HIS A 74 4.58 -0.26 -2.00
C HIS A 74 4.43 1.00 -2.84
N LEU A 75 5.18 1.10 -3.94
CA LEU A 75 5.23 2.31 -4.75
C LEU A 75 3.81 2.71 -5.21
N ILE A 76 3.00 1.73 -5.60
CA ILE A 76 1.61 1.92 -6.01
C ILE A 76 0.80 2.65 -4.92
N TYR A 77 0.73 2.13 -3.68
CA TYR A 77 -0.03 2.79 -2.61
C TYR A 77 0.58 4.10 -2.13
N SER A 78 1.91 4.22 -2.16
CA SER A 78 2.58 5.47 -1.75
C SER A 78 2.35 6.59 -2.75
N THR A 79 2.20 6.27 -4.04
CA THR A 79 1.99 7.25 -5.11
C THR A 79 0.51 7.51 -5.35
N ALA A 80 -0.30 6.45 -5.48
CA ALA A 80 -1.74 6.59 -5.74
C ALA A 80 -2.53 7.11 -4.53
N SER A 81 -2.02 6.92 -3.30
CA SER A 81 -2.63 7.30 -2.02
C SER A 81 -4.17 7.20 -2.01
N PRO A 82 -4.74 5.99 -2.14
CA PRO A 82 -6.17 5.82 -2.39
C PRO A 82 -7.06 6.42 -1.31
N THR A 83 -8.08 7.17 -1.71
CA THR A 83 -9.18 7.56 -0.84
C THR A 83 -10.12 6.37 -0.68
N GLN A 84 -10.61 6.15 0.54
CA GLN A 84 -11.49 5.06 0.87
C GLN A 84 -12.82 5.53 1.45
N ILE A 85 -13.87 4.75 1.17
CA ILE A 85 -15.15 4.78 1.85
C ILE A 85 -15.44 3.39 2.40
N GLU A 86 -15.88 3.30 3.65
CA GLU A 86 -16.14 2.03 4.31
C GLU A 86 -17.46 2.05 5.08
N ILE A 87 -18.09 0.90 5.19
CA ILE A 87 -19.19 0.63 6.10
C ILE A 87 -18.60 -0.19 7.25
N PRO A 88 -18.41 0.43 8.43
CA PRO A 88 -17.92 -0.28 9.59
C PRO A 88 -18.99 -1.13 10.26
N GLY A 89 -18.54 -2.15 10.99
CA GLY A 89 -19.35 -2.95 11.88
C GLY A 89 -18.48 -3.54 12.98
N GLU A 90 -19.08 -4.07 14.03
CA GLU A 90 -18.33 -4.58 15.19
C GLU A 90 -17.31 -5.66 14.80
N VAL A 91 -17.68 -6.56 13.89
CA VAL A 91 -16.85 -7.72 13.48
C VAL A 91 -16.29 -7.59 12.07
N TRP A 92 -17.01 -6.91 11.17
CA TRP A 92 -16.61 -6.72 9.78
C TRP A 92 -16.64 -5.25 9.42
N THR A 93 -15.61 -4.80 8.71
CA THR A 93 -15.67 -3.59 7.89
C THR A 93 -15.58 -4.01 6.43
N ILE A 94 -16.36 -3.37 5.57
CA ILE A 94 -16.25 -3.51 4.11
C ILE A 94 -16.09 -2.13 3.50
N GLY A 95 -15.37 -2.03 2.40
CA GLY A 95 -15.05 -0.75 1.82
C GLY A 95 -14.60 -0.81 0.38
N TYR A 96 -14.49 0.39 -0.17
CA TYR A 96 -14.00 0.64 -1.51
C TYR A 96 -12.95 1.74 -1.43
N ALA A 97 -11.80 1.53 -2.07
CA ALA A 97 -10.74 2.51 -2.16
C ALA A 97 -10.35 2.73 -3.62
N GLN A 98 -10.09 3.98 -3.97
CA GLN A 98 -9.54 4.33 -5.27
C GLN A 98 -8.58 5.50 -5.18
N GLY A 99 -7.53 5.48 -6.00
CA GLY A 99 -6.61 6.60 -6.13
C GLY A 99 -5.72 6.44 -7.35
N SER A 100 -5.11 7.55 -7.74
CA SER A 100 -4.11 7.59 -8.80
C SER A 100 -3.10 8.69 -8.54
N GLY A 101 -1.88 8.52 -9.04
CA GLY A 101 -0.85 9.54 -8.94
C GLY A 101 0.36 9.20 -9.79
N ASP A 102 1.25 10.18 -9.93
CA ASP A 102 2.42 10.11 -10.79
C ASP A 102 3.70 9.97 -9.97
N TYR A 103 4.61 9.13 -10.46
CA TYR A 103 5.94 8.94 -9.91
C TYR A 103 6.98 9.34 -10.95
N ASP A 104 7.55 10.52 -10.75
CA ASP A 104 8.64 11.03 -11.59
C ASP A 104 9.98 10.59 -11.03
N TYR A 105 10.85 10.07 -11.90
CA TYR A 105 12.23 9.78 -11.58
C TYR A 105 13.16 10.21 -12.71
N SER A 106 14.38 10.57 -12.33
CA SER A 106 15.44 10.88 -13.28
C SER A 106 16.43 9.72 -13.36
N TYR A 107 16.95 9.48 -14.55
CA TYR A 107 17.98 8.49 -14.81
C TYR A 107 19.05 9.08 -15.74
N SER A 108 20.23 8.46 -15.76
CA SER A 108 21.33 8.92 -16.59
C SER A 108 21.69 7.85 -17.60
N ASP A 109 21.67 8.21 -18.87
CA ASP A 109 22.16 7.37 -19.95
C ASP A 109 23.52 7.84 -20.41
N TYR A 110 24.33 6.89 -20.87
CA TYR A 110 25.62 7.18 -21.48
C TYR A 110 25.54 6.86 -22.97
N SER A 111 25.92 7.83 -23.81
CA SER A 111 26.21 7.59 -25.22
C SER A 111 27.67 7.97 -25.53
N GLU A 112 28.30 7.27 -26.47
CA GLU A 112 29.67 7.59 -26.90
C GLU A 112 29.76 8.99 -27.55
N SER A 113 28.66 9.47 -28.16
CA SER A 113 28.61 10.74 -28.89
C SER A 113 28.31 11.96 -28.03
N GLU A 114 27.47 11.83 -27.00
CA GLU A 114 26.97 12.97 -26.20
C GLU A 114 27.39 12.90 -24.73
N GLY A 115 28.00 11.80 -24.29
CA GLY A 115 28.39 11.58 -22.90
C GLY A 115 27.19 11.19 -22.03
N TYR A 116 27.19 11.64 -20.76
CA TYR A 116 26.09 11.37 -19.84
C TYR A 116 24.96 12.39 -20.00
N THR A 117 23.76 11.90 -20.34
CA THR A 117 22.55 12.72 -20.44
C THR A 117 21.61 12.37 -19.29
N THR A 118 21.00 13.38 -18.66
CA THR A 118 19.98 13.17 -17.62
C THR A 118 18.61 13.22 -18.26
N ASN A 119 17.90 12.09 -18.19
CA ASN A 119 16.55 11.92 -18.68
C ASN A 119 15.56 11.83 -17.50
N SER A 120 14.29 12.10 -17.79
CA SER A 120 13.21 12.00 -16.82
C SER A 120 12.11 11.09 -17.36
N GLN A 121 11.54 10.27 -16.50
CA GLN A 121 10.41 9.40 -16.81
C GLN A 121 9.34 9.58 -15.74
N SER A 122 8.09 9.71 -16.19
CA SER A 122 6.91 9.67 -15.33
C SER A 122 6.25 8.30 -15.42
N ILE A 123 5.80 7.74 -14.29
CA ILE A 123 5.00 6.52 -14.23
C ILE A 123 3.67 6.86 -13.56
N ASN A 124 2.55 6.55 -14.21
CA ASN A 124 1.24 6.75 -13.61
C ASN A 124 0.79 5.47 -12.92
N PHE A 125 0.45 5.59 -11.63
CA PHE A 125 -0.13 4.52 -10.84
C PHE A 125 -1.60 4.79 -10.59
N ALA A 126 -2.43 3.76 -10.73
CA ALA A 126 -3.78 3.76 -10.21
C ALA A 126 -4.03 2.49 -9.40
N ALA A 127 -4.77 2.64 -8.31
CA ALA A 127 -5.18 1.55 -7.45
C ALA A 127 -6.68 1.64 -7.20
N THR A 128 -7.38 0.54 -7.43
CA THR A 128 -8.78 0.35 -7.07
C THR A 128 -8.88 -0.91 -6.22
N GLU A 129 -9.58 -0.84 -5.09
CA GLU A 129 -9.64 -1.97 -4.16
C GLU A 129 -11.04 -2.06 -3.53
N PHE A 130 -11.71 -3.20 -3.71
CA PHE A 130 -12.80 -3.59 -2.83
C PHE A 130 -12.19 -4.32 -1.65
N ASN A 131 -12.23 -3.71 -0.47
CA ASN A 131 -11.53 -4.18 0.71
C ASN A 131 -12.47 -4.54 1.84
N GLY A 132 -11.98 -5.36 2.76
CA GLY A 132 -12.65 -5.68 4.00
C GLY A 132 -11.65 -5.99 5.10
N ARG A 133 -12.15 -5.94 6.33
CA ARG A 133 -11.39 -6.25 7.55
C ARG A 133 -12.25 -7.11 8.45
N TYR A 134 -11.70 -8.24 8.88
CA TYR A 134 -12.31 -9.09 9.90
C TYR A 134 -11.62 -8.89 11.24
N TYR A 135 -12.37 -8.55 12.28
CA TYR A 135 -11.82 -8.23 13.60
C TYR A 135 -11.89 -9.41 14.56
N PHE A 136 -10.77 -9.67 15.24
CA PHE A 136 -10.74 -10.54 16.41
C PHE A 136 -10.73 -9.64 17.65
N GLY A 137 -11.93 -9.37 18.17
CA GLY A 137 -12.12 -8.47 19.30
C GLY A 137 -11.92 -7.01 18.89
N ASN A 138 -11.15 -6.26 19.70
CA ASN A 138 -11.19 -4.80 19.65
C ASN A 138 -10.53 -4.21 18.39
N SER A 139 -9.28 -4.61 18.12
CA SER A 139 -8.43 -3.90 17.16
C SER A 139 -7.67 -4.82 16.20
N PHE A 140 -7.25 -6.00 16.65
CA PHE A 140 -6.56 -6.95 15.77
C PHE A 140 -7.49 -7.42 14.65
N ASN A 141 -7.00 -7.43 13.42
CA ASN A 141 -7.79 -7.79 12.26
C ASN A 141 -6.99 -8.46 11.15
N ILE A 142 -7.76 -9.10 10.26
CA ILE A 142 -7.30 -9.64 8.99
C ILE A 142 -7.87 -8.74 7.90
N PRO A 143 -7.06 -7.83 7.32
CA PRO A 143 -7.42 -7.12 6.10
C PRO A 143 -7.39 -8.08 4.91
N PHE A 144 -8.29 -7.87 3.96
CA PHE A 144 -8.29 -8.52 2.66
C PHE A 144 -8.90 -7.59 1.62
N GLY A 145 -8.61 -7.83 0.34
CA GLY A 145 -9.17 -7.00 -0.71
C GLY A 145 -8.99 -7.56 -2.10
N TYR A 146 -9.96 -7.32 -2.97
CA TYR A 146 -9.82 -7.52 -4.39
C TYR A 146 -9.32 -6.21 -4.99
N ALA A 147 -8.06 -6.21 -5.44
CA ALA A 147 -7.37 -5.03 -5.93
C ALA A 147 -7.09 -5.12 -7.43
N ILE A 148 -7.27 -4.00 -8.12
CA ILE A 148 -6.88 -3.77 -9.49
C ILE A 148 -5.86 -2.63 -9.46
N TYR A 149 -4.63 -2.93 -9.87
CA TYR A 149 -3.56 -1.97 -10.01
C TYR A 149 -3.30 -1.73 -11.48
N LYS A 150 -3.17 -0.46 -11.86
CA LYS A 150 -2.76 -0.05 -13.20
C LYS A 150 -1.47 0.73 -13.11
N VAL A 151 -0.54 0.40 -13.99
CA VAL A 151 0.74 1.06 -14.16
C VAL A 151 0.83 1.51 -15.61
N LYS A 152 1.12 2.79 -15.83
CA LYS A 152 1.33 3.33 -17.17
C LYS A 152 2.71 3.96 -17.25
N TYR A 153 3.46 3.59 -18.29
CA TYR A 153 4.67 4.27 -18.69
C TYR A 153 4.37 5.02 -19.99
N PRO A 154 3.94 6.29 -19.90
CA PRO A 154 3.81 7.13 -21.08
C PRO A 154 5.19 7.42 -21.66
N ASP A 155 5.28 7.45 -22.99
CA ASP A 155 6.47 7.86 -23.74
C ASP A 155 7.77 7.17 -23.27
N TRP A 156 7.69 5.89 -22.93
CA TRP A 156 8.85 5.11 -22.52
C TRP A 156 9.81 4.95 -23.70
N ASP A 157 11.00 5.52 -23.58
CA ASP A 157 12.03 5.43 -24.61
C ASP A 157 13.05 4.32 -24.31
N TYR A 158 13.35 3.53 -25.33
CA TYR A 158 14.45 2.59 -25.28
C TYR A 158 15.16 2.53 -26.63
N SER A 159 16.43 2.92 -26.63
CA SER A 159 17.28 2.92 -27.82
C SER A 159 16.71 3.76 -28.97
N GLY A 160 16.04 4.88 -28.67
CA GLY A 160 15.44 5.78 -29.66
C GLY A 160 14.11 5.29 -30.25
N VAL A 161 13.47 4.33 -29.58
CA VAL A 161 12.12 3.86 -29.89
C VAL A 161 11.22 4.13 -28.69
N THR A 162 10.09 4.78 -28.95
CA THR A 162 9.18 5.25 -27.91
C THR A 162 7.89 4.42 -27.90
N TYR A 163 7.47 4.01 -26.71
CA TYR A 163 6.30 3.18 -26.46
C TYR A 163 5.39 3.80 -25.39
N ASP A 164 4.08 3.62 -25.53
CA ASP A 164 3.16 3.71 -24.40
C ASP A 164 2.93 2.29 -23.87
N ILE A 165 3.27 2.06 -22.60
CA ILE A 165 3.13 0.75 -21.96
C ILE A 165 2.06 0.86 -20.87
N GLU A 166 1.05 0.00 -20.95
CA GLU A 166 0.03 -0.16 -19.91
C GLU A 166 0.08 -1.56 -19.33
N TYR A 167 0.07 -1.64 -18.00
CA TYR A 167 0.08 -2.89 -17.27
C TYR A 167 -1.00 -2.90 -16.21
N THR A 168 -1.84 -3.94 -16.22
CA THR A 168 -2.90 -4.14 -15.25
C THR A 168 -2.67 -5.43 -14.46
N ILE A 169 -2.62 -5.31 -13.14
CA ILE A 169 -2.53 -6.44 -12.21
C ILE A 169 -3.84 -6.52 -11.43
N THR A 170 -4.48 -7.67 -11.45
CA THR A 170 -5.61 -7.98 -10.58
C THR A 170 -5.15 -8.98 -9.53
N GLN A 171 -5.38 -8.68 -8.26
CA GLN A 171 -4.82 -9.42 -7.13
C GLN A 171 -5.80 -9.52 -5.97
N LEU A 172 -5.82 -10.69 -5.31
CA LEU A 172 -6.43 -10.85 -4.00
C LEU A 172 -5.41 -10.57 -2.90
N ASN A 173 -5.60 -9.48 -2.17
CA ASN A 173 -4.80 -9.09 -1.02
C ASN A 173 -5.32 -9.70 0.28
N TYR A 174 -4.42 -10.02 1.19
CA TYR A 174 -4.72 -10.41 2.56
C TYR A 174 -3.52 -10.17 3.48
N GLY A 175 -3.78 -9.96 4.76
CA GLY A 175 -2.73 -9.57 5.69
C GLY A 175 -3.08 -9.74 7.16
N ILE A 176 -2.28 -9.09 7.99
CA ILE A 176 -2.50 -8.94 9.43
C ILE A 176 -2.36 -7.47 9.79
N GLY A 177 -3.30 -6.96 10.58
CA GLY A 177 -3.39 -5.55 10.89
C GLY A 177 -3.96 -5.27 12.27
N ASN A 178 -3.88 -4.01 12.65
CA ASN A 178 -4.65 -3.45 13.74
C ASN A 178 -5.43 -2.24 13.24
N GLU A 179 -6.62 -2.02 13.78
CA GLU A 179 -7.37 -0.78 13.60
C GLU A 179 -7.87 -0.30 14.95
N TRP A 180 -7.72 0.98 15.21
CA TRP A 180 -8.26 1.63 16.39
C TRP A 180 -9.25 2.69 15.95
N THR A 181 -10.45 2.66 16.55
CA THR A 181 -11.51 3.63 16.31
C THR A 181 -11.76 4.41 17.59
N ALA A 182 -11.50 5.70 17.54
CA ALA A 182 -11.80 6.65 18.60
C ALA A 182 -13.31 6.90 18.74
N ASP A 183 -13.72 7.24 19.94
CA ASP A 183 -15.08 7.63 20.30
C ASP A 183 -15.55 8.89 19.57
N TRP A 184 -14.64 9.81 19.27
CA TRP A 184 -14.89 11.02 18.46
C TRP A 184 -14.93 10.79 16.94
N GLY A 185 -14.84 9.53 16.49
CA GLY A 185 -15.05 9.17 15.08
C GLY A 185 -13.78 8.86 14.29
N GLY A 186 -12.61 9.30 14.73
CA GLY A 186 -11.35 9.02 14.02
C GLY A 186 -10.97 7.55 14.06
N TYR A 187 -10.34 7.06 13.00
CA TYR A 187 -9.77 5.72 12.99
C TYR A 187 -8.39 5.69 12.35
N LEU A 188 -7.57 4.79 12.87
CA LEU A 188 -6.22 4.50 12.39
C LEU A 188 -6.08 3.00 12.19
N GLY A 189 -5.89 2.58 10.95
CA GLY A 189 -5.53 1.23 10.56
C GLY A 189 -4.05 1.13 10.22
N ILE A 190 -3.40 0.07 10.70
CA ILE A 190 -2.05 -0.30 10.30
C ILE A 190 -2.06 -1.76 9.86
N ASP A 191 -1.76 -1.98 8.58
CA ASP A 191 -1.55 -3.31 8.01
C ASP A 191 -0.06 -3.62 8.08
N TRP A 192 0.31 -4.38 9.12
CA TRP A 192 1.70 -4.70 9.43
C TRP A 192 2.35 -5.54 8.36
N TYR A 193 1.58 -6.43 7.77
CA TYR A 193 1.98 -7.25 6.64
C TYR A 193 0.76 -7.52 5.77
N GLN A 194 0.93 -7.31 4.47
CA GLN A 194 -0.07 -7.59 3.46
C GLN A 194 0.64 -8.21 2.25
N THR A 195 0.11 -9.33 1.79
CA THR A 195 0.55 -10.04 0.60
C THR A 195 -0.66 -10.27 -0.28
N GLY A 196 -0.47 -10.88 -1.43
CA GLY A 196 -1.61 -11.40 -2.16
C GLY A 196 -1.26 -12.40 -3.23
N THR A 197 -2.33 -12.90 -3.84
CA THR A 197 -2.29 -13.86 -4.91
C THR A 197 -2.74 -13.16 -6.19
N VAL A 198 -1.87 -13.12 -7.19
CA VAL A 198 -2.21 -12.61 -8.52
C VAL A 198 -3.32 -13.48 -9.11
N LEU A 199 -4.37 -12.82 -9.59
CA LEU A 199 -5.50 -13.47 -10.24
C LEU A 199 -5.39 -13.36 -11.76
N SER A 200 -4.95 -12.20 -12.26
CA SER A 200 -4.69 -11.98 -13.68
C SER A 200 -3.73 -10.81 -13.89
N GLU A 201 -2.99 -10.87 -14.98
CA GLU A 201 -2.08 -9.83 -15.46
C GLU A 201 -2.35 -9.59 -16.94
N ASP A 202 -2.33 -8.32 -17.35
CA ASP A 202 -2.49 -7.92 -18.75
C ASP A 202 -1.51 -6.80 -19.08
N ILE A 203 -0.83 -6.92 -20.22
CA ILE A 203 0.14 -5.95 -20.71
C ILE A 203 -0.22 -5.52 -22.13
N SER A 204 -0.24 -4.22 -22.34
CA SER A 204 -0.44 -3.61 -23.65
C SER A 204 0.72 -2.68 -23.95
N VAL A 205 1.41 -2.93 -25.07
CA VAL A 205 2.52 -2.12 -25.56
C VAL A 205 2.10 -1.49 -26.88
N THR A 206 2.07 -0.16 -26.92
CA THR A 206 1.71 0.61 -28.12
C THR A 206 2.93 1.37 -28.62
N HIS A 207 3.43 1.01 -29.80
CA HIS A 207 4.52 1.74 -30.45
C HIS A 207 4.07 3.15 -30.85
N LYS A 208 4.86 4.17 -30.51
CA LYS A 208 4.60 5.57 -30.88
C LYS A 208 5.51 6.06 -32.00
N SER A 209 6.82 5.86 -31.85
CA SER A 209 7.83 6.43 -32.76
C SER A 209 9.16 5.70 -32.70
N GLY A 210 9.97 5.87 -33.74
CA GLY A 210 11.25 5.21 -33.90
C GLY A 210 11.17 4.01 -34.86
N THR A 211 12.27 3.25 -34.95
CA THR A 211 12.33 2.02 -35.74
C THR A 211 12.23 0.83 -34.80
N GLU A 212 11.03 0.26 -34.66
CA GLU A 212 10.80 -0.93 -33.86
C GLU A 212 11.63 -2.13 -34.36
N THR A 213 12.22 -2.85 -33.41
CA THR A 213 12.91 -4.12 -33.62
C THR A 213 12.36 -5.17 -32.64
N GLY A 214 12.62 -6.45 -32.90
CA GLY A 214 12.25 -7.52 -31.96
C GLY A 214 12.87 -7.34 -30.57
N SER A 215 14.06 -6.75 -30.46
CA SER A 215 14.71 -6.42 -29.19
C SER A 215 14.03 -5.28 -28.42
N THR A 216 13.66 -4.18 -29.10
CA THR A 216 13.03 -3.03 -28.44
C THR A 216 11.64 -3.39 -27.94
N LEU A 217 10.87 -4.12 -28.75
CA LEU A 217 9.56 -4.62 -28.35
C LEU A 217 9.67 -5.62 -27.19
N SER A 218 10.66 -6.52 -27.21
CA SER A 218 10.86 -7.46 -26.09
C SER A 218 11.21 -6.75 -24.78
N GLU A 219 11.90 -5.62 -24.82
CA GLU A 219 12.25 -4.86 -23.62
C GLU A 219 11.05 -4.08 -23.09
N ALA A 220 10.29 -3.42 -23.99
CA ALA A 220 9.04 -2.75 -23.63
C ALA A 220 8.05 -3.69 -22.92
N ASN A 221 7.95 -4.94 -23.39
CA ASN A 221 7.10 -5.96 -22.76
C ASN A 221 7.58 -6.41 -21.36
N LYS A 222 8.86 -6.19 -21.00
CA LYS A 222 9.39 -6.55 -19.68
C LYS A 222 9.30 -5.40 -18.68
N THR A 223 9.51 -4.16 -19.12
CA THR A 223 9.56 -2.97 -18.26
C THR A 223 8.40 -2.88 -17.28
N ALA A 224 7.18 -3.10 -17.77
CA ALA A 224 5.98 -3.04 -16.94
C ALA A 224 5.95 -4.12 -15.85
N THR A 225 6.49 -5.31 -16.14
CA THR A 225 6.50 -6.47 -15.23
C THR A 225 7.54 -6.39 -14.12
N ASP A 226 8.46 -5.42 -14.18
CA ASP A 226 9.37 -5.12 -13.07
C ASP A 226 8.63 -4.59 -11.83
N ILE A 227 7.46 -3.98 -12.04
CA ILE A 227 6.52 -3.66 -10.98
C ILE A 227 5.67 -4.89 -10.68
N LYS A 228 6.13 -5.67 -9.71
CA LYS A 228 5.49 -6.91 -9.30
C LYS A 228 4.20 -6.67 -8.53
N ALA A 229 3.37 -7.71 -8.52
CA ALA A 229 2.26 -7.89 -7.61
C ALA A 229 2.57 -7.42 -6.17
N PHE A 230 1.60 -6.76 -5.56
CA PHE A 230 1.77 -6.08 -4.29
C PHE A 230 2.10 -7.07 -3.17
N THR A 231 3.20 -6.85 -2.45
CA THR A 231 3.53 -7.58 -1.22
C THR A 231 4.39 -6.68 -0.34
N GLY A 232 3.90 -6.33 0.84
CA GLY A 232 4.58 -5.36 1.66
C GLY A 232 4.14 -5.29 3.11
N MET A 233 4.89 -4.52 3.88
CA MET A 233 4.64 -4.22 5.30
C MET A 233 4.35 -2.74 5.50
N PHE A 234 3.44 -2.38 6.40
CA PHE A 234 3.07 -0.99 6.74
C PHE A 234 2.27 -0.23 5.69
N ILE A 235 1.02 -0.66 5.46
CA ILE A 235 0.01 0.23 4.89
C ILE A 235 -0.69 0.93 6.05
N ILE A 236 -0.73 2.26 6.01
CA ILE A 236 -1.51 3.06 6.95
C ILE A 236 -2.82 3.44 6.29
N THR A 237 -3.88 3.31 7.07
CA THR A 237 -5.20 3.83 6.76
C THR A 237 -5.56 4.84 7.84
N TYR A 238 -5.99 6.05 7.49
CA TYR A 238 -6.48 7.03 8.46
C TYR A 238 -7.71 7.74 7.93
N GLY A 239 -8.66 8.04 8.81
CA GLY A 239 -9.86 8.74 8.42
C GLY A 239 -10.81 9.02 9.58
N PHE A 240 -12.05 9.36 9.23
CA PHE A 240 -13.13 9.67 10.15
C PHE A 240 -14.39 8.89 9.78
N GLY A 241 -15.10 8.43 10.81
CA GLY A 241 -16.44 7.86 10.73
C GLY A 241 -17.51 8.84 11.21
N PHE A 242 -18.73 8.62 10.72
CA PHE A 242 -19.93 9.42 10.96
C PHE A 242 -21.08 8.54 11.44
#